data_AF-A0A7W1D2C7-F1
#
_entry.id   AF-A0A7W1D2C7-F1
#
_cell.length_a   1.000
_cell.length_b   1.000
_cell.length_c   1.000
_cell.angle_alpha   90.00
_cell.angle_beta   90.00
_cell.angle_gamma   90.00
#
_symmetry.space_group_name_H-M   'P 1'
#
loop_
_entity.id
_entity.type
_entity.pdbx_description
1 polymer ?
#
loop_
_entity_poly.entity_id
_entity_poly.type
_entity_poly.pdbx_seq_one_letter_code
_entity_poly.pdbx_strand_id
1 'polypeptide(L)'
;MTASERIEQLKSEALSAVASGASTADLEDIRVRFLGRSAELTEIKKGIGTLSPEERKEVGRSSNLASREIEAALGSRTEEVAAREQEERLQAEAVDVTLPGVPLQRGHLHPSQ
;
A
#
# COMPACT_ATOMS: atom_id res chain seq x y z
N MET A 1 30.01 3.43 10.09
CA MET A 1 28.68 2.88 9.75
C MET A 1 28.89 1.78 8.74
N THR A 2 28.65 0.55 9.16
CA THR A 2 28.72 -0.63 8.30
C THR A 2 27.55 -0.64 7.31
N ALA A 3 27.68 -1.34 6.19
CA ALA A 3 26.60 -1.43 5.19
C ALA A 3 25.31 -2.03 5.79
N SER A 4 25.44 -2.95 6.76
CA SER A 4 24.31 -3.59 7.45
C SER A 4 23.52 -2.62 8.34
N GLU A 5 24.21 -1.77 9.11
CA GLU A 5 23.55 -0.76 9.95
C GLU A 5 22.74 0.24 9.11
N ARG A 6 23.25 0.62 7.95
CA ARG A 6 22.56 1.56 7.06
C ARG A 6 21.28 0.98 6.47
N ILE A 7 21.27 -0.33 6.17
CA ILE A 7 20.07 -1.04 5.71
C ILE A 7 19.01 -1.08 6.81
N GLU A 8 19.40 -1.39 8.05
CA GLU A 8 18.49 -1.39 9.20
C GLU A 8 17.90 -0.01 9.46
N GLN A 9 18.70 1.05 9.34
CA GLN A 9 18.22 2.42 9.52
C GLN A 9 17.22 2.83 8.43
N LEU A 10 17.52 2.53 7.16
CA LEU A 10 16.59 2.77 6.05
C LEU A 10 15.29 1.97 6.21
N LYS A 11 15.37 0.74 6.70
CA LYS A 11 14.20 -0.07 7.04
C LYS A 11 13.36 0.59 8.12
N SER A 12 13.97 1.04 9.21
CA SER A 12 13.26 1.71 10.30
C SER A 12 12.59 3.01 9.84
N GLU A 13 13.30 3.83 9.06
CA GLU A 13 12.75 5.06 8.47
C GLU A 13 11.61 4.77 7.51
N ALA A 14 11.75 3.76 6.64
CA ALA A 14 10.68 3.35 5.73
C ALA A 14 9.45 2.87 6.51
N LEU A 15 9.60 2.02 7.53
CA LEU A 15 8.48 1.55 8.36
C LEU A 15 7.79 2.71 9.09
N SER A 16 8.56 3.67 9.62
CA SER A 16 8.00 4.87 10.24
C SER A 16 7.25 5.74 9.23
N ALA A 17 7.78 5.89 8.01
CA ALA A 17 7.12 6.63 6.95
C ALA A 17 5.81 5.94 6.53
N VAL A 18 5.83 4.62 6.32
CA VAL A 18 4.63 3.82 6.01
C VAL A 18 3.56 3.97 7.09
N ALA A 19 3.97 3.95 8.37
CA ALA A 19 3.04 4.15 9.48
C ALA A 19 2.41 5.56 9.48
N SER A 20 3.15 6.58 9.03
CA SER A 20 2.66 7.95 8.89
C SER A 20 1.81 8.18 7.63
N GLY A 21 1.88 7.29 6.64
CA GLY A 21 1.10 7.38 5.41
C GLY A 21 -0.40 7.26 5.69
N ALA A 22 -1.14 8.32 5.36
CA ALA A 22 -2.58 8.41 5.59
C ALA A 22 -3.41 8.14 4.33
N SER A 23 -2.81 8.35 3.14
CA SER A 23 -3.45 8.18 1.84
C SER A 23 -2.67 7.20 0.95
N THR A 24 -3.35 6.64 -0.05
CA THR A 24 -2.74 5.79 -1.08
C THR A 24 -1.66 6.53 -1.87
N ALA A 25 -1.81 7.84 -2.08
CA ALA A 25 -0.80 8.68 -2.73
C ALA A 25 0.48 8.83 -1.89
N ASP A 26 0.35 9.09 -0.58
CA ASP A 26 1.51 9.19 0.31
C ASP A 26 2.29 7.88 0.37
N LEU A 27 1.59 6.75 0.42
CA LEU A 27 2.22 5.42 0.43
C LEU A 27 2.99 5.13 -0.86
N GLU A 28 2.49 5.55 -2.01
CA GLU A 28 3.23 5.44 -3.27
C GLU A 28 4.44 6.39 -3.34
N ASP A 29 4.35 7.61 -2.82
CA ASP A 29 5.50 8.52 -2.72
C ASP A 29 6.59 7.94 -1.81
N ILE A 30 6.21 7.36 -0.67
CA ILE A 30 7.11 6.64 0.24
C ILE A 30 7.75 5.45 -0.49
N ARG A 31 6.96 4.66 -1.22
CA ARG A 31 7.46 3.54 -2.02
C ARG A 31 8.51 4.02 -3.03
N VAL A 32 8.24 5.08 -3.79
CA VAL A 32 9.20 5.61 -4.78
C VAL A 32 10.45 6.15 -4.10
N ARG A 33 10.34 6.78 -2.92
CA ARG A 33 11.47 7.29 -2.16
C ARG A 33 12.41 6.19 -1.64
N PHE A 34 11.87 5.07 -1.17
CA PHE A 34 12.66 4.02 -0.51
C PHE A 34 12.94 2.77 -1.38
N LEU A 35 12.08 2.45 -2.35
CA LEU A 35 12.22 1.30 -3.28
C LEU A 35 12.43 1.74 -4.73
N GLY A 36 12.38 3.04 -5.02
CA GLY A 36 12.54 3.55 -6.37
C GLY A 36 13.94 3.39 -6.94
N ARG A 37 14.07 3.83 -8.20
CA ARG A 37 15.29 3.68 -9.00
C ARG A 37 16.49 4.49 -8.47
N SER A 38 16.20 5.55 -7.70
CA SER A 38 17.17 6.43 -7.04
C SER A 38 17.22 6.23 -5.52
N ALA A 39 16.56 5.21 -4.99
CA ALA A 39 16.54 4.98 -3.55
C ALA A 39 17.90 4.48 -3.04
N GLU A 40 18.26 4.88 -1.81
CA GLU A 40 19.52 4.45 -1.17
C GLU A 40 19.65 2.92 -1.12
N LEU A 41 18.53 2.20 -0.95
CA LEU A 41 18.48 0.73 -0.97
C LEU A 41 18.88 0.14 -2.35
N THR A 42 18.45 0.79 -3.44
CA THR A 42 18.81 0.41 -4.81
C THR A 42 20.27 0.72 -5.12
N GLU A 43 20.79 1.84 -4.63
CA GLU A 43 22.21 2.21 -4.76
C GLU A 43 23.12 1.25 -3.98
N ILE A 44 22.73 0.88 -2.75
CA ILE A 44 23.41 -0.17 -1.98
C ILE A 44 23.40 -1.48 -2.77
N LYS A 45 22.26 -1.89 -3.34
CA LYS A 45 22.17 -3.10 -4.20
C LYS A 45 23.11 -3.07 -5.40
N LYS A 46 23.29 -1.93 -6.06
CA LYS A 46 24.26 -1.79 -7.16
C LYS A 46 25.70 -1.90 -6.65
N GLY A 47 25.99 -1.32 -5.48
CA GLY A 47 27.29 -1.37 -4.82
C GLY A 47 27.72 -2.77 -4.35
N ILE A 48 26.77 -3.67 -4.07
CA ILE A 48 27.03 -5.07 -3.64
C ILE A 48 27.91 -5.85 -4.64
N GLY A 49 27.88 -5.49 -5.93
CA GLY A 49 28.75 -6.07 -6.94
C GLY A 49 30.25 -5.86 -6.68
N THR A 50 30.62 -4.79 -5.97
CA THR A 50 32.01 -4.44 -5.68
C THR A 50 32.56 -5.05 -4.38
N LEU A 51 31.71 -5.66 -3.56
CA LEU A 51 32.08 -6.24 -2.27
C LEU A 51 32.67 -7.65 -2.39
N SER A 52 33.41 -8.06 -1.36
CA SER A 52 33.96 -9.42 -1.23
C SER A 52 32.85 -10.49 -1.20
N PRO A 53 33.11 -11.75 -1.59
CA PRO A 53 32.07 -12.79 -1.69
C PRO A 53 31.32 -13.07 -0.38
N GLU A 54 32.01 -12.92 0.75
CA GLU A 54 31.49 -13.14 2.10
C GLU A 54 30.54 -12.00 2.51
N GLU A 55 30.99 -10.74 2.39
CA GLU A 55 30.18 -9.55 2.68
C GLU A 55 29.00 -9.43 1.70
N ARG A 56 29.20 -9.80 0.42
CA ARG A 56 28.15 -9.81 -0.61
C ARG A 56 26.97 -10.68 -0.20
N LYS A 57 27.23 -11.82 0.46
CA LYS A 57 26.19 -12.78 0.87
C LYS A 57 25.37 -12.24 2.03
N GLU A 58 26.03 -11.62 3.00
CA GLU A 58 25.40 -11.07 4.19
C GLU A 58 24.61 -9.80 3.86
N VAL A 59 25.23 -8.83 3.19
CA VAL A 59 24.60 -7.58 2.76
C VAL A 59 23.48 -7.84 1.75
N GLY A 60 23.67 -8.76 0.80
CA GLY A 60 22.64 -9.15 -0.17
C GLY A 60 21.42 -9.77 0.48
N ARG A 61 21.61 -10.62 1.50
CA ARG A 61 20.51 -11.21 2.26
C ARG A 61 19.76 -10.14 3.04
N SER A 62 20.46 -9.28 3.79
CA SER A 62 19.85 -8.22 4.59
C SER A 62 19.10 -7.21 3.72
N SER A 63 19.68 -6.82 2.58
CA SER A 63 19.03 -5.91 1.63
C SER A 63 17.74 -6.51 1.05
N ASN A 64 17.76 -7.78 0.61
CA ASN A 64 16.56 -8.43 0.11
C ASN A 64 15.49 -8.61 1.19
N LEU A 65 15.89 -8.93 2.42
CA LEU A 65 14.97 -9.04 3.54
C LEU A 65 14.30 -7.70 3.83
N ALA A 66 15.08 -6.62 3.95
CA ALA A 66 14.58 -5.28 4.18
C ALA A 66 13.64 -4.81 3.05
N SER A 67 14.01 -5.03 1.77
CA SER A 67 13.12 -4.70 0.65
C SER A 67 11.77 -5.41 0.76
N ARG A 68 11.77 -6.71 1.09
CA ARG A 68 10.53 -7.50 1.23
C ARG A 68 9.67 -7.04 2.40
N GLU A 69 10.28 -6.73 3.54
CA GLU A 69 9.55 -6.24 4.71
C GLU A 69 8.91 -4.87 4.43
N ILE A 70 9.62 -3.97 3.76
CA ILE A 70 9.09 -2.66 3.35
C ILE A 70 7.94 -2.83 2.35
N GLU A 71 8.11 -3.68 1.32
CA GLU A 71 7.05 -3.98 0.35
C GLU A 71 5.81 -4.59 1.02
N ALA A 72 5.99 -5.52 1.96
CA ALA A 72 4.88 -6.13 2.69
C ALA A 72 4.16 -5.11 3.59
N ALA A 73 4.90 -4.25 4.30
CA ALA A 73 4.31 -3.20 5.13
C ALA A 73 3.55 -2.17 4.30
N LEU A 74 4.11 -1.74 3.16
CA LEU A 74 3.44 -0.86 2.20
C LEU A 74 2.16 -1.51 1.65
N GLY A 75 2.24 -2.76 1.20
CA GLY A 75 1.09 -3.50 0.66
C GLY A 75 -0.05 -3.59 1.68
N SER A 76 0.26 -4.04 2.90
CA SER A 76 -0.72 -4.15 3.99
C SER A 76 -1.37 -2.81 4.30
N ARG A 77 -0.58 -1.72 4.37
CA ARG A 77 -1.08 -0.40 4.70
C ARG A 77 -1.95 0.18 3.58
N THR A 78 -1.56 -0.01 2.33
CA THR A 78 -2.34 0.42 1.16
C THR A 78 -3.68 -0.32 1.10
N GLU A 79 -3.69 -1.62 1.36
CA GLU A 79 -4.92 -2.42 1.44
C GLU A 79 -5.85 -1.93 2.57
N GLU A 80 -5.31 -1.66 3.77
CA GLU A 80 -6.09 -1.09 4.87
C GLU A 80 -6.73 0.26 4.53
N VAL A 81 -5.95 1.19 3.94
CA VAL A 81 -6.43 2.52 3.56
C VAL A 81 -7.48 2.42 2.47
N ALA A 82 -7.25 1.60 1.44
CA ALA A 82 -8.21 1.39 0.36
C ALA A 82 -9.51 0.73 0.85
N ALA A 83 -9.42 -0.23 1.78
CA ALA A 83 -10.59 -0.84 2.40
C ALA A 83 -11.40 0.18 3.21
N ARG A 84 -10.73 1.06 3.97
CA ARG A 84 -11.39 2.14 4.73
C ARG A 84 -12.08 3.14 3.79
N GLU A 85 -11.41 3.59 2.74
CA GLU A 85 -11.99 4.50 1.74
C GLU A 85 -13.21 3.88 1.05
N GLN A 86 -13.16 2.57 0.78
CA GLN A 86 -14.28 1.83 0.21
C GLN A 86 -15.47 1.75 1.18
N GLU A 87 -15.23 1.42 2.44
CA GLU A 87 -16.25 1.34 3.49
C GLU A 87 -16.93 2.72 3.69
N GLU A 88 -16.15 3.80 3.77
CA GLU A 88 -16.66 5.16 3.87
C GLU A 88 -17.54 5.52 2.67
N ARG A 89 -17.15 5.14 1.45
CA ARG A 89 -17.96 5.36 0.25
C ARG A 89 -19.26 4.56 0.28
N LEU A 90 -19.23 3.30 0.71
CA LEU A 90 -20.41 2.45 0.84
C LEU A 90 -21.40 3.00 1.89
N GLN A 91 -20.89 3.53 3.01
CA GLN A 91 -21.72 4.18 4.02
C GLN A 91 -22.34 5.48 3.50
N ALA A 92 -21.59 6.27 2.72
CA ALA A 92 -22.12 7.49 2.10
C ALA A 92 -23.19 7.18 1.03
N GLU A 93 -23.07 6.05 0.34
CA GLU A 93 -24.00 5.56 -0.68
C GLU A 93 -25.11 4.65 -0.10
N ALA A 94 -25.24 4.55 1.23
CA ALA A 94 -26.26 3.74 1.88
C ALA A 94 -27.66 4.33 1.65
N VAL A 95 -28.27 3.97 0.52
CA VAL A 95 -29.65 4.27 0.18
C VAL A 95 -30.57 3.34 0.95
N ASP A 96 -31.56 3.92 1.64
CA ASP A 96 -32.61 3.16 2.31
C ASP A 96 -33.49 2.42 1.27
N VAL A 97 -33.26 1.10 1.17
CA VAL A 97 -33.96 0.19 0.26
C VAL A 97 -35.44 -0.04 0.61
N THR A 98 -35.90 0.44 1.76
CA THR A 98 -37.31 0.32 2.19
C THR A 98 -38.17 1.51 1.75
N LEU A 99 -37.54 2.58 1.25
CA LEU A 99 -38.27 3.73 0.73
C LEU A 99 -39.19 3.30 -0.43
N PRO A 100 -40.45 3.75 -0.45
CA PRO A 100 -41.34 3.46 -1.56
C PRO A 100 -40.74 4.05 -2.85
N GLY A 101 -40.52 3.19 -3.84
CA GLY A 101 -40.05 3.61 -5.15
C GLY A 101 -41.02 4.57 -5.85
N VAL A 102 -40.57 5.19 -6.94
CA VAL A 102 -41.41 6.11 -7.73
C VAL A 102 -42.69 5.38 -8.16
N PRO A 103 -43.89 5.87 -7.75
CA PRO A 103 -45.12 5.17 -8.02
C PRO A 103 -45.39 5.13 -9.53
N LEU A 104 -45.54 3.93 -10.08
CA LEU A 104 -46.04 3.72 -11.43
C LEU A 104 -47.56 3.59 -11.40
N GLN A 105 -48.24 4.27 -12.32
CA GLN A 105 -49.67 4.11 -12.55
C GLN A 105 -49.95 2.65 -12.94
N ARG A 106 -50.61 1.89 -12.06
CA ARG A 106 -51.07 0.54 -12.39
C ARG A 106 -52.36 0.65 -13.22
N GLY A 107 -52.38 -0.02 -14.36
CA GLY A 107 -53.61 -0.21 -15.14
C GLY A 107 -54.64 -1.01 -14.33
N HIS A 108 -55.92 -0.76 -14.55
CA HIS A 108 -57.01 -1.49 -13.93
C HIS A 108 -57.66 -2.43 -14.94
N LEU A 109 -58.16 -3.57 -14.49
CA LEU A 109 -58.99 -4.44 -15.32
C LEU A 109 -60.28 -3.72 -15.69
N HIS A 110 -60.68 -3.82 -16.95
CA HIS A 110 -61.95 -3.30 -17.40
C HIS A 110 -63.09 -4.12 -16.77
N PRO A 111 -64.11 -3.50 -16.14
CA PRO A 111 -65.14 -4.20 -15.36
C PRO A 111 -66.16 -5.01 -16.20
N SER A 112 -65.82 -5.40 -17.43
CA SER A 112 -66.70 -6.18 -18.32
C SER A 112 -65.96 -7.26 -19.13
N GLN A 113 -64.84 -7.77 -18.61
CA GLN A 113 -64.22 -9.02 -19.05
C GLN A 113 -64.21 -10.02 -17.90
#